data_AF-A0A429NFH7-F1
#
_entry.id   AF-A0A429NFH7-F1
#
_cell.length_a   1.000
_cell.length_b   1.000
_cell.length_c   1.000
_cell.angle_alpha   90.00
_cell.angle_beta   90.00
_cell.angle_gamma   90.00
#
_symmetry.space_group_name_H-M   'P 1'
#
loop_
_entity.id
_entity.type
_entity.pdbx_description
1 polymer ?
#
loop_
_entity_poly.entity_id
_entity_poly.type
_entity_poly.pdbx_seq_one_letter_code
_entity_poly.pdbx_strand_id
1 'polypeptide(L)'
;MHADRTTPRHPDPRVPGGPTPRFTEPVDTALRAAGWEPGRRNIEQAEIWADTLRAHTSPGGHRHAVFPAAVEAWAEFGGLTVTPTGPGRQIAPATVDLDPLHGLHMARTLGDLGRALDTEVAPLGLETDNQSLLAIDAEGRVYALDHTGDWYLGPDIDHALTDLVCGITPVRLTASRPQIAVSSGRRGRSKTRPTVRQPWEWA
;
A
#
# COMPACT_ATOMS: atom_id res chain seq x y z
N MET A 1 -22.27 1.83 73.44
CA MET A 1 -20.86 2.10 73.09
C MET A 1 -20.33 0.98 72.19
N HIS A 2 -20.66 1.01 70.90
CA HIS A 2 -20.02 0.18 69.88
C HIS A 2 -19.63 1.09 68.73
N ALA A 3 -18.33 1.24 68.52
CA ALA A 3 -17.76 2.03 67.44
C ALA A 3 -17.74 1.16 66.19
N ASP A 4 -18.54 1.52 65.19
CA ASP A 4 -18.44 0.95 63.86
C ASP A 4 -17.25 1.61 63.14
N ARG A 5 -16.20 0.84 62.86
CA ARG A 5 -15.03 1.31 62.09
C ARG A 5 -15.35 1.18 60.61
N THR A 6 -15.77 2.28 60.01
CA THR A 6 -15.81 2.40 58.54
C THR A 6 -14.38 2.51 58.02
N THR A 7 -13.89 1.45 57.38
CA THR A 7 -12.61 1.47 56.66
C THR A 7 -12.83 2.18 55.32
N PRO A 8 -12.00 3.16 54.89
CA PRO A 8 -12.15 3.74 53.57
C PRO A 8 -11.74 2.70 52.52
N ARG A 9 -12.62 2.45 51.56
CA ARG A 9 -12.32 1.62 50.38
C ARG A 9 -11.34 2.41 49.51
N HIS A 10 -10.10 1.94 49.43
CA HIS A 10 -9.07 2.50 48.54
C HIS A 10 -9.48 2.20 47.08
N PRO A 11 -9.56 3.20 46.18
CA PRO A 11 -9.80 2.93 44.76
C PRO A 11 -8.56 2.26 44.14
N ASP A 12 -8.81 1.19 43.39
CA ASP A 12 -7.81 0.39 42.67
C ASP A 12 -7.23 1.20 41.49
N PRO A 13 -5.90 1.42 41.37
CA PRO A 13 -5.36 2.42 40.46
C PRO A 13 -5.14 1.93 39.00
N ARG A 14 -5.81 0.87 38.52
CA ARG A 14 -5.51 0.34 37.16
C ARG A 14 -6.71 -0.21 36.40
N VAL A 15 -7.46 0.67 35.74
CA VAL A 15 -8.10 0.31 34.46
C VAL A 15 -8.04 1.52 33.51
N PRO A 16 -7.01 1.65 32.64
CA PRO A 16 -7.14 2.50 31.47
C PRO A 16 -7.98 1.75 30.43
N GLY A 17 -9.31 1.83 30.57
CA GLY A 17 -10.29 1.24 29.66
C GLY A 17 -10.70 2.17 28.52
N GLY A 18 -9.77 3.01 28.04
CA GLY A 18 -9.99 3.83 26.85
C GLY A 18 -9.63 3.04 25.59
N PRO A 19 -10.31 3.27 24.45
CA PRO A 19 -9.89 2.69 23.17
C PRO A 19 -8.43 3.10 22.88
N THR A 20 -7.61 2.13 22.50
CA THR A 20 -6.25 2.41 22.02
C THR A 20 -6.33 3.28 20.76
N PRO A 21 -5.59 4.40 20.71
CA PRO A 21 -5.63 5.28 19.54
C PRO A 21 -5.11 4.55 18.29
N ARG A 22 -5.81 4.73 17.17
CA ARG A 22 -5.48 4.13 15.86
C ARG A 22 -4.12 4.61 15.33
N PHE A 23 -3.81 5.88 15.58
CA PHE A 23 -2.57 6.54 15.16
C PHE A 23 -1.70 6.93 16.35
N THR A 24 -0.39 7.03 16.12
CA THR A 24 0.53 7.64 17.09
C THR A 24 0.25 9.13 17.21
N GLU A 25 0.64 9.75 18.34
CA GLU A 25 0.31 11.15 18.63
C GLU A 25 0.73 12.14 17.52
N PRO A 26 1.93 12.06 16.91
CA PRO A 26 2.29 13.00 15.85
C PRO A 26 1.39 12.90 14.62
N VAL A 27 0.98 11.67 14.27
CA VAL A 27 0.13 11.39 13.11
C VAL A 27 -1.33 11.77 13.39
N ASP A 28 -1.86 11.43 14.57
CA ASP A 28 -3.21 11.82 15.00
C ASP A 28 -3.34 13.34 15.05
N THR A 29 -2.34 14.05 15.60
CA THR A 29 -2.33 15.52 15.66
C THR A 29 -2.31 16.14 14.26
N ALA A 30 -1.50 15.63 13.33
CA ALA A 30 -1.47 16.12 11.95
C ALA A 30 -2.79 15.86 11.21
N LEU A 31 -3.38 14.67 11.37
CA LEU A 31 -4.68 14.32 10.80
C LEU A 31 -5.82 15.20 11.34
N ARG A 32 -5.87 15.42 12.65
CA ARG A 32 -6.86 16.31 13.27
C ARG A 32 -6.71 17.74 12.82
N ALA A 33 -5.47 18.23 12.69
CA ALA A 33 -5.21 19.57 12.15
C ALA A 33 -5.69 19.72 10.70
N ALA A 34 -5.65 18.64 9.92
CA ALA A 34 -6.22 18.59 8.56
C ALA A 34 -7.76 18.44 8.52
N GLY A 35 -8.42 18.29 9.67
CA GLY A 35 -9.87 18.14 9.78
C GLY A 35 -10.37 16.69 9.75
N TRP A 36 -9.48 15.70 9.93
CA TRP A 36 -9.89 14.31 10.12
C TRP A 36 -10.39 14.06 11.54
N GLU A 37 -11.44 13.25 11.65
CA GLU A 37 -11.95 12.73 12.92
C GLU A 37 -12.18 11.21 12.79
N PRO A 38 -11.96 10.42 13.87
CA PRO A 38 -12.25 9.00 13.85
C PRO A 38 -13.70 8.71 13.43
N GLY A 39 -13.88 7.85 12.43
CA GLY A 39 -15.20 7.51 11.88
C GLY A 39 -15.66 8.43 10.74
N ARG A 40 -14.85 9.40 10.30
CA ARG A 40 -15.11 10.18 9.08
C ARG A 40 -15.37 9.25 7.89
N ARG A 41 -16.46 9.51 7.17
CA ARG A 41 -16.83 8.86 5.90
C ARG A 41 -17.61 9.85 5.02
N ASN A 42 -16.97 10.40 4.00
CA ASN A 42 -17.58 11.24 2.97
C ASN A 42 -17.80 10.40 1.70
N ILE A 43 -18.84 9.56 1.72
CA ILE A 43 -19.16 8.64 0.62
C ILE A 43 -19.57 9.42 -0.64
N GLU A 44 -20.33 10.51 -0.50
CA GLU A 44 -20.78 11.33 -1.62
C GLU A 44 -19.59 11.88 -2.43
N GLN A 45 -18.60 12.45 -1.75
CA GLN A 45 -17.40 12.96 -2.42
C GLN A 45 -16.58 11.82 -3.06
N ALA A 46 -16.48 10.66 -2.40
CA ALA A 46 -15.79 9.50 -2.96
C ALA A 46 -16.46 8.98 -4.23
N GLU A 47 -17.79 8.99 -4.30
CA GLU A 47 -18.56 8.64 -5.50
C GLU A 47 -18.35 9.65 -6.64
N ILE A 48 -18.33 10.95 -6.33
CA ILE A 48 -18.03 12.00 -7.32
C ILE A 48 -16.65 11.78 -7.94
N TRP A 49 -15.63 11.48 -7.12
CA TRP A 49 -14.30 11.16 -7.65
C TRP A 49 -14.28 9.86 -8.45
N ALA A 50 -14.96 8.82 -7.98
CA ALA A 50 -15.08 7.54 -8.70
C ALA A 50 -15.66 7.75 -10.10
N ASP A 51 -16.75 8.51 -10.22
CA ASP A 51 -17.40 8.79 -11.49
C ASP A 51 -16.53 9.68 -12.39
N THR A 52 -15.86 10.67 -11.82
CA THR A 52 -14.91 11.52 -12.55
C THR A 52 -13.76 10.70 -13.14
N LEU A 53 -13.17 9.80 -12.36
CA LEU A 53 -12.08 8.92 -12.81
C LEU A 53 -12.55 7.93 -13.87
N ARG A 54 -13.74 7.33 -13.72
CA ARG A 54 -14.33 6.39 -14.70
C ARG A 54 -14.69 7.08 -16.02
N ALA A 55 -15.17 8.32 -15.96
CA ALA A 55 -15.49 9.11 -17.13
C ALA A 55 -14.24 9.54 -17.91
N HIS A 56 -13.08 9.63 -17.25
CA HIS A 56 -11.84 9.97 -17.90
C HIS A 56 -11.28 8.81 -18.75
N THR A 57 -10.99 9.12 -20.02
CA THR A 57 -10.19 8.26 -20.89
C THR A 57 -9.02 9.08 -21.39
N SER A 58 -7.80 8.62 -21.12
CA SER A 58 -6.59 9.28 -21.62
C SER A 58 -6.56 9.29 -23.16
N PRO A 59 -5.76 10.16 -23.80
CA PRO A 59 -5.62 10.17 -25.26
C PRO A 59 -5.20 8.82 -25.86
N GLY A 60 -4.49 7.98 -25.10
CA GLY A 60 -4.09 6.62 -25.49
C GLY A 60 -5.17 5.55 -25.26
N GLY A 61 -6.37 5.92 -24.82
CA GLY A 61 -7.46 4.97 -24.54
C GLY A 61 -7.42 4.30 -23.17
N HIS A 62 -6.43 4.61 -22.33
CA HIS A 62 -6.34 4.08 -20.96
C HIS A 62 -7.41 4.69 -20.06
N ARG A 63 -8.00 3.87 -19.20
CA ARG A 63 -9.02 4.23 -18.20
C ARG A 63 -8.52 3.89 -16.79
N HIS A 64 -9.07 4.55 -15.79
CA HIS A 64 -8.81 4.24 -14.39
C HIS A 64 -9.58 3.00 -13.93
N ALA A 65 -8.96 2.23 -13.03
CA ALA A 65 -9.65 1.25 -12.21
C ALA A 65 -10.22 1.95 -10.96
N VAL A 66 -11.40 1.52 -10.51
CA VAL A 66 -12.01 2.00 -9.26
C VAL A 66 -12.64 0.82 -8.55
N PHE A 67 -12.18 0.53 -7.34
CA PHE A 67 -12.54 -0.63 -6.54
C PHE A 67 -12.77 -0.23 -5.07
N PRO A 68 -13.36 -1.11 -4.24
CA PRO A 68 -13.79 -0.75 -2.88
C PRO A 68 -12.70 -0.15 -1.99
N ALA A 69 -11.48 -0.71 -2.00
CA ALA A 69 -10.38 -0.20 -1.17
C ALA A 69 -10.04 1.28 -1.47
N ALA A 70 -10.05 1.67 -2.75
CA ALA A 70 -9.83 3.06 -3.13
C ALA A 70 -10.97 3.98 -2.66
N VAL A 71 -12.21 3.56 -2.87
CA VAL A 71 -13.40 4.34 -2.46
C VAL A 71 -13.46 4.52 -0.94
N GLU A 72 -13.15 3.48 -0.16
CA GLU A 72 -13.09 3.58 1.30
C GLU A 72 -11.98 4.52 1.77
N ALA A 73 -10.80 4.46 1.15
CA ALA A 73 -9.71 5.38 1.45
C ALA A 73 -10.08 6.84 1.14
N TRP A 74 -10.71 7.09 -0.01
CA TRP A 74 -11.18 8.42 -0.38
C TRP A 74 -12.31 8.92 0.53
N ALA A 75 -13.24 8.05 0.91
CA ALA A 75 -14.31 8.43 1.81
C ALA A 75 -13.78 8.81 3.19
N GLU A 76 -12.78 8.08 3.70
CA GLU A 76 -12.23 8.36 5.02
C GLU A 76 -11.26 9.56 5.02
N PHE A 77 -10.33 9.60 4.08
CA PHE A 77 -9.20 10.53 4.13
C PHE A 77 -9.16 11.52 2.96
N GLY A 78 -9.99 11.33 1.93
CA GLY A 78 -9.98 12.18 0.76
C GLY A 78 -10.34 13.64 1.11
N GLY A 79 -9.69 14.57 0.41
CA GLY A 79 -9.83 16.02 0.57
C GLY A 79 -9.07 16.59 1.78
N LEU A 80 -8.28 15.77 2.46
CA LEU A 80 -7.39 16.22 3.52
C LEU A 80 -6.03 16.61 2.93
N THR A 81 -5.51 17.76 3.36
CA THR A 81 -4.10 18.11 3.20
C THR A 81 -3.41 17.94 4.56
N VAL A 82 -2.61 16.89 4.70
CA VAL A 82 -1.94 16.50 5.95
C VAL A 82 -0.51 17.06 5.95
N THR A 83 -0.25 18.00 6.85
CA THR A 83 1.07 18.60 7.03
C THR A 83 1.74 18.07 8.31
N PRO A 84 2.96 17.50 8.22
CA PRO A 84 3.70 17.04 9.39
C PRO A 84 3.99 18.15 10.40
N THR A 85 3.93 17.83 11.68
CA THR A 85 4.11 18.80 12.78
C THR A 85 5.49 18.75 13.45
N GLY A 86 6.32 17.76 13.09
CA GLY A 86 7.62 17.53 13.71
C GLY A 86 8.69 17.07 12.70
N PRO A 87 9.94 16.89 13.16
CA PRO A 87 11.03 16.41 12.30
C PRO A 87 10.83 14.95 11.92
N GLY A 88 11.38 14.58 10.76
CA GLY A 88 11.37 13.20 10.30
C GLY A 88 12.42 12.34 10.98
N ARG A 89 12.16 11.04 11.01
CA ARG A 89 13.02 10.05 11.67
C ARG A 89 14.21 9.62 10.80
N GLN A 90 14.02 9.55 9.49
CA GLN A 90 15.04 9.08 8.54
C GLN A 90 15.21 10.03 7.36
N ILE A 91 14.08 10.52 6.81
CA ILE A 91 14.02 11.50 5.72
C ILE A 91 13.12 12.67 6.12
N ALA A 92 13.05 13.70 5.27
CA ALA A 92 12.10 14.78 5.47
C ALA A 92 10.66 14.21 5.50
N PRO A 93 9.83 14.59 6.48
CA PRO A 93 8.41 14.30 6.47
C PRO A 93 7.73 14.90 5.24
N ALA A 94 6.73 14.20 4.74
CA ALA A 94 6.01 14.57 3.53
C ALA A 94 4.69 15.29 3.86
N THR A 95 4.45 16.43 3.21
CA THR A 95 3.09 16.98 3.12
C THR A 95 2.30 16.21 2.07
N VAL A 96 1.11 15.76 2.44
CA VAL A 96 0.27 14.90 1.60
C VAL A 96 -1.06 15.57 1.31
N ASP A 97 -1.44 15.66 0.04
CA ASP A 97 -2.76 16.09 -0.40
C ASP A 97 -3.56 14.90 -0.95
N LEU A 98 -4.59 14.47 -0.23
CA LEU A 98 -5.38 13.28 -0.55
C LEU A 98 -6.53 13.62 -1.50
N ASP A 99 -6.19 14.14 -2.67
CA ASP A 99 -7.12 14.29 -3.79
C ASP A 99 -6.74 13.30 -4.91
N PRO A 100 -7.57 12.26 -5.19
CA PRO A 100 -7.26 11.29 -6.23
C PRO A 100 -7.22 11.88 -7.64
N LEU A 101 -7.75 13.10 -7.85
CA LEU A 101 -7.70 13.78 -9.15
C LEU A 101 -6.29 14.27 -9.53
N HIS A 102 -5.33 14.31 -8.60
CA HIS A 102 -3.91 14.47 -8.95
C HIS A 102 -3.44 13.39 -9.93
N GLY A 103 -4.03 12.20 -9.86
CA GLY A 103 -3.76 11.09 -10.78
C GLY A 103 -4.64 11.06 -12.02
N LEU A 104 -5.52 12.04 -12.27
CA LEU A 104 -6.52 11.98 -13.34
C LEU A 104 -5.91 11.65 -14.70
N HIS A 105 -4.77 12.25 -15.03
CA HIS A 105 -4.09 12.05 -16.32
C HIS A 105 -3.07 10.90 -16.32
N MET A 106 -2.93 10.18 -15.20
CA MET A 106 -1.95 9.12 -14.98
C MET A 106 -2.49 7.71 -15.22
N ALA A 107 -3.65 7.57 -15.88
CA ALA A 107 -4.31 6.28 -16.13
C ALA A 107 -3.40 5.24 -16.80
N ARG A 108 -2.52 5.66 -17.73
CA ARG A 108 -1.53 4.76 -18.33
C ARG A 108 -0.50 4.28 -17.30
N THR A 109 0.12 5.21 -16.58
CA THR A 109 1.16 4.93 -15.59
C THR A 109 0.65 3.99 -14.49
N LEU A 110 -0.53 4.28 -13.93
CA LEU A 110 -1.17 3.44 -12.91
C LEU A 110 -1.52 2.06 -13.46
N GLY A 111 -2.02 1.98 -14.70
CA GLY A 111 -2.27 0.71 -15.37
C GLY A 111 -1.00 -0.09 -15.67
N ASP A 112 0.12 0.58 -15.96
CA ASP A 112 1.43 -0.06 -16.17
C ASP A 112 1.99 -0.60 -14.84
N LEU A 113 1.88 0.17 -13.75
CA LEU A 113 2.23 -0.29 -12.39
C LEU A 113 1.37 -1.48 -11.96
N GLY A 114 0.05 -1.39 -12.11
CA GLY A 114 -0.85 -2.48 -11.74
C GLY A 114 -0.53 -3.78 -12.48
N ARG A 115 -0.22 -3.71 -13.78
CA ARG A 115 0.25 -4.88 -14.54
C ARG A 115 1.58 -5.45 -14.03
N ALA A 116 2.50 -4.60 -13.56
CA ALA A 116 3.76 -5.07 -12.98
C ALA A 116 3.59 -5.72 -11.61
N LEU A 117 2.56 -5.30 -10.85
CA LEU A 117 2.23 -5.80 -9.52
C LEU A 117 1.20 -6.94 -9.52
N ASP A 118 0.64 -7.28 -10.69
CA ASP A 118 -0.46 -8.24 -10.85
C ASP A 118 -1.71 -7.87 -10.02
N THR A 119 -2.06 -6.58 -10.02
CA THR A 119 -3.26 -6.03 -9.32
C THR A 119 -3.82 -4.81 -10.08
N GLU A 120 -4.97 -4.31 -9.65
CA GLU A 120 -5.52 -3.03 -10.09
C GLU A 120 -5.05 -1.91 -9.18
N VAL A 121 -4.73 -0.74 -9.74
CA VAL A 121 -4.21 0.41 -9.01
C VAL A 121 -5.03 1.65 -9.34
N ALA A 122 -5.41 2.39 -8.30
CA ALA A 122 -6.15 3.64 -8.36
C ALA A 122 -5.33 4.79 -7.74
N PRO A 123 -5.53 6.04 -8.18
CA PRO A 123 -4.87 7.17 -7.57
C PRO A 123 -5.43 7.46 -6.17
N LEU A 124 -4.57 7.94 -5.28
CA LEU A 124 -4.92 8.26 -3.89
C LEU A 124 -4.72 9.74 -3.57
N GLY A 125 -3.67 10.37 -4.10
CA GLY A 125 -3.29 11.73 -3.77
C GLY A 125 -1.92 12.10 -4.30
N LEU A 126 -1.31 13.12 -3.70
CA LEU A 126 0.01 13.64 -4.04
C LEU A 126 0.81 13.92 -2.77
N GLU A 127 2.06 13.48 -2.75
CA GLU A 127 3.09 14.00 -1.85
C GLU A 127 3.71 15.25 -2.49
N THR A 128 3.54 16.41 -1.87
CA THR A 128 3.71 17.70 -2.55
C THR A 128 5.16 18.14 -2.69
N ASP A 129 6.08 17.66 -1.85
CA ASP A 129 7.45 18.17 -1.82
C ASP A 129 8.28 17.59 -2.97
N ASN A 130 8.14 16.29 -3.25
CA ASN A 130 8.78 15.61 -4.39
C ASN A 130 7.85 15.44 -5.59
N GLN A 131 6.60 15.92 -5.50
CA GLN A 131 5.57 15.71 -6.52
C GLN A 131 5.35 14.21 -6.82
N SER A 132 5.35 13.39 -5.77
CA SER A 132 5.18 11.94 -5.89
C SER A 132 3.70 11.59 -5.88
N LEU A 133 3.22 10.95 -6.94
CA LEU A 133 1.84 10.49 -7.02
C LEU A 133 1.63 9.34 -6.05
N LEU A 134 0.64 9.46 -5.16
CA LEU A 134 0.24 8.38 -4.28
C LEU A 134 -0.83 7.52 -4.95
N ALA A 135 -0.71 6.21 -4.81
CA ALA A 135 -1.61 5.24 -5.38
C ALA A 135 -1.93 4.13 -4.38
N ILE A 136 -3.09 3.49 -4.55
CA ILE A 136 -3.55 2.37 -3.74
C ILE A 136 -3.97 1.23 -4.67
N ASP A 137 -3.78 -0.03 -4.26
CA ASP A 137 -4.27 -1.19 -5.01
C ASP A 137 -5.54 -1.81 -4.41
N ALA A 138 -6.06 -2.83 -5.12
CA ALA A 138 -7.28 -3.53 -4.75
C ALA A 138 -7.21 -4.19 -3.35
N GLU A 139 -6.01 -4.50 -2.86
CA GLU A 139 -5.76 -5.06 -1.54
C GLU A 139 -5.60 -3.98 -0.46
N GLY A 140 -5.53 -2.71 -0.84
CA GLY A 140 -5.35 -1.56 0.05
C GLY A 140 -3.89 -1.14 0.25
N ARG A 141 -2.94 -1.80 -0.42
CA ARG A 141 -1.51 -1.45 -0.31
C ARG A 141 -1.25 -0.13 -1.00
N VAL A 142 -0.33 0.67 -0.44
CA VAL A 142 -0.09 2.05 -0.89
C VAL A 142 1.32 2.19 -1.49
N TYR A 143 1.40 3.01 -2.53
CA TYR A 143 2.59 3.24 -3.34
C TYR A 143 2.81 4.73 -3.60
N ALA A 144 4.06 5.10 -3.83
CA ALA A 144 4.47 6.42 -4.29
C ALA A 144 5.22 6.29 -5.62
N LEU A 145 4.90 7.16 -6.59
CA LEU A 145 5.52 7.19 -7.91
C LEU A 145 6.07 8.58 -8.19
N ASP A 146 7.38 8.66 -8.42
CA ASP A 146 8.06 9.90 -8.78
C ASP A 146 9.10 9.68 -9.89
N HIS A 147 9.82 10.73 -10.25
CA HIS A 147 10.84 10.71 -11.29
C HIS A 147 12.06 9.80 -10.96
N THR A 148 12.20 9.34 -9.72
CA THR A 148 13.28 8.44 -9.26
C THR A 148 12.85 6.97 -9.20
N GLY A 149 11.55 6.70 -9.21
CA GLY A 149 10.97 5.36 -9.36
C GLY A 149 9.67 5.17 -8.60
N ASP A 150 9.32 3.90 -8.43
CA ASP A 150 8.13 3.47 -7.69
C ASP A 150 8.53 2.89 -6.33
N TRP A 151 7.74 3.18 -5.31
CA TRP A 151 8.03 2.88 -3.91
C TRP A 151 6.82 2.25 -3.23
N TYR A 152 7.05 1.28 -2.36
CA TYR A 152 6.05 0.70 -1.48
C TYR A 152 6.03 1.45 -0.14
N LEU A 153 4.87 1.99 0.21
CA LEU A 153 4.66 2.79 1.43
C LEU A 153 4.03 1.99 2.56
N GLY A 154 3.35 0.88 2.28
CA GLY A 154 2.80 0.05 3.33
C GLY A 154 1.61 -0.80 2.92
N PRO A 155 1.19 -1.69 3.83
CA PRO A 155 0.08 -2.61 3.60
C PRO A 155 -1.29 -1.93 3.56
N ASP A 156 -1.41 -0.73 4.10
CA ASP A 156 -2.63 0.07 4.16
C ASP A 156 -2.33 1.57 4.23
N ILE A 157 -3.37 2.40 4.13
CA ILE A 157 -3.26 3.86 4.18
C ILE A 157 -2.80 4.38 5.56
N ASP A 158 -3.08 3.67 6.65
CA ASP A 158 -2.66 4.11 7.98
C ASP A 158 -1.15 4.02 8.13
N HIS A 159 -0.59 2.91 7.65
CA HIS A 159 0.85 2.69 7.60
C HIS A 159 1.53 3.72 6.70
N ALA A 160 0.97 3.95 5.51
CA ALA A 160 1.52 4.93 4.57
C ALA A 160 1.52 6.35 5.14
N LEU A 161 0.40 6.79 5.74
CA LEU A 161 0.33 8.09 6.40
C LEU A 161 1.30 8.19 7.58
N THR A 162 1.46 7.11 8.35
CA THR A 162 2.43 7.06 9.45
C THR A 162 3.85 7.25 8.93
N ASP A 163 4.24 6.53 7.89
CA ASP A 163 5.60 6.59 7.32
C ASP A 163 5.88 7.95 6.68
N LEU A 164 4.93 8.49 5.90
CA LEU A 164 5.05 9.80 5.26
C LEU A 164 5.16 10.93 6.30
N VAL A 165 4.28 10.95 7.31
CA VAL A 165 4.28 12.00 8.35
C VAL A 165 5.47 11.88 9.29
N CYS A 166 5.93 10.65 9.58
CA CYS A 166 7.11 10.44 10.43
C CYS A 166 8.44 10.52 9.66
N GLY A 167 8.43 10.68 8.34
CA GLY A 167 9.63 10.70 7.51
C GLY A 167 10.41 9.38 7.58
N ILE A 168 9.72 8.25 7.36
CA ILE A 168 10.30 6.91 7.22
C ILE A 168 10.64 6.67 5.75
N THR A 169 11.81 6.07 5.50
CA THR A 169 12.26 5.76 4.14
C THR A 169 11.44 4.61 3.54
N PRO A 170 10.78 4.81 2.38
CA PRO A 170 9.98 3.77 1.76
C PRO A 170 10.84 2.70 1.09
N VAL A 171 10.23 1.54 0.80
CA VAL A 171 10.92 0.42 0.15
C VAL A 171 10.83 0.58 -1.37
N ARG A 172 11.97 0.63 -2.06
CA ARG A 172 11.98 0.74 -3.52
C ARG A 172 11.40 -0.52 -4.16
N LEU A 173 10.43 -0.35 -5.07
CA LEU A 173 9.98 -1.46 -5.89
C LEU A 173 11.07 -1.83 -6.90
N THR A 174 11.35 -3.13 -7.00
CA THR A 174 12.27 -3.67 -7.97
C THR A 174 11.54 -4.72 -8.78
N ALA A 175 11.76 -4.71 -10.11
CA ALA A 175 11.22 -5.75 -10.96
C ALA A 175 11.81 -7.10 -10.51
N SER A 176 10.98 -7.95 -9.91
CA SER A 176 11.33 -9.35 -9.69
C SER A 176 11.30 -10.02 -11.06
N ARG A 177 12.46 -10.10 -11.70
CA ARG A 177 12.62 -10.75 -13.00
C ARG A 177 12.15 -12.21 -12.88
N PRO A 178 11.22 -12.71 -13.70
CA PRO A 178 10.80 -14.10 -13.61
C PRO A 178 12.01 -15.00 -13.88
N GLN A 179 12.38 -15.83 -12.89
CA GLN A 179 13.33 -16.92 -13.10
C GLN A 179 12.66 -17.94 -14.01
N ILE A 180 12.95 -17.86 -15.31
CA ILE A 180 12.68 -18.97 -16.21
C ILE A 180 13.64 -20.09 -15.82
N ALA A 181 13.19 -20.98 -14.95
CA ALA A 181 13.86 -22.25 -14.70
C ALA A 181 13.73 -23.12 -15.96
N VAL A 182 14.66 -22.97 -16.90
CA VAL A 182 14.90 -24.01 -17.92
C VAL A 182 15.50 -25.21 -17.18
N SER A 183 14.63 -26.13 -16.75
CA SER A 183 15.03 -27.48 -16.41
C SER A 183 15.40 -28.18 -17.72
N SER A 184 16.66 -28.08 -18.13
CA SER A 184 17.21 -28.92 -19.20
C SER A 184 17.28 -30.37 -18.70
N GLY A 185 16.22 -31.13 -18.99
CA GLY A 185 16.18 -32.57 -18.79
C GLY A 185 17.22 -33.26 -19.66
N ARG A 186 18.41 -33.47 -19.11
CA ARG A 186 19.48 -34.26 -19.72
C ARG A 186 19.09 -35.73 -19.67
N ARG A 187 18.38 -36.22 -20.69
CA ARG A 187 18.17 -37.66 -20.91
C ARG A 187 19.51 -38.34 -21.17
N GLY A 188 20.03 -39.04 -20.17
CA GLY A 188 21.14 -39.97 -20.33
C GLY A 188 20.71 -41.14 -21.23
N ARG A 189 21.33 -41.26 -22.41
CA ARG A 189 21.32 -42.50 -23.19
C ARG A 189 22.38 -43.43 -22.60
N SER A 190 21.98 -44.48 -21.88
CA SER A 190 22.84 -45.62 -21.59
C SER A 190 22.93 -46.52 -22.82
N LYS A 191 24.17 -46.84 -23.23
CA LYS A 191 24.48 -47.81 -24.27
C LYS A 191 24.27 -49.22 -23.72
N THR A 192 23.43 -50.03 -24.34
CA THR A 192 23.47 -51.48 -24.25
C THR A 192 23.92 -52.05 -25.60
N ARG A 193 25.11 -52.65 -25.61
CA ARG A 193 25.61 -53.48 -26.71
C ARG A 193 24.87 -54.83 -26.70
N PRO A 194 24.39 -55.36 -27.83
CA PRO A 194 24.03 -56.76 -27.91
C PRO A 194 25.27 -57.61 -28.22
N THR A 195 25.51 -58.61 -27.38
CA THR A 195 26.45 -59.72 -27.60
C THR A 195 25.92 -60.60 -28.73
N VAL A 196 26.58 -60.60 -29.89
CA VAL A 196 26.38 -61.64 -30.92
C VAL A 196 27.40 -62.75 -30.66
N ARG A 197 26.89 -63.92 -30.27
CA ARG A 197 27.63 -65.18 -30.26
C ARG A 197 27.77 -65.69 -31.69
N GLN A 198 28.99 -66.01 -32.10
CA GLN A 198 29.30 -66.75 -33.32
C GLN A 198 29.19 -68.26 -33.01
N PRO A 199 28.44 -69.05 -33.79
CA PRO A 199 28.61 -70.50 -33.82
C PRO A 199 29.48 -70.92 -35.02
N TRP A 200 30.14 -72.08 -34.84
CA TRP A 200 30.79 -72.96 -35.82
C TRP A 200 32.18 -72.57 -36.38
N GLU A 201 33.21 -73.21 -35.83
CA GLU A 201 34.44 -73.59 -36.54
C GLU A 201 34.33 -75.07 -36.99
N TRP A 202 35.14 -75.41 -38.01
CA TRP A 202 35.64 -76.72 -38.45
C TRP A 202 34.85 -77.53 -39.51
N ALA A 203 35.44 -77.52 -40.72
CA ALA A 203 35.65 -78.62 -41.70
C ALA A 203 35.39 -78.15 -43.14
#